data_AF-A0A2V6X1Q8-F1
#
_entry.id   AF-A0A2V6X1Q8-F1
#
_cell.length_a   1.000
_cell.length_b   1.000
_cell.length_c   1.000
_cell.angle_alpha   90.00
_cell.angle_beta   90.00
_cell.angle_gamma   90.00
#
_symmetry.space_group_name_H-M   'P 1'
#
loop_
_entity.id
_entity.type
_entity.pdbx_description
1 polymer ?
#
loop_
_entity_poly.entity_id
_entity_poly.type
_entity_poly.pdbx_seq_one_letter_code
_entity_poly.pdbx_strand_id
1 'polypeptide(L)'
;MRRAWVAVLVLAAAPTVAEGQIFLASRPSPEFTIGPLFVRANVTPELHAVTVDVLWSLVIPPTKSGAAIEQDLYLLWPGPVGGALTGAAPDAALVASIKARGFVPIAEGRLPLFAESLYRAGDDVPPQPIAGGAPFVTFIQEGGPLGLTSPATYVRIPWTPMLANRTFLMDLRIEQPNLLRRRQATWIEDAFWGPTHALSLTFNDVRPRALFPLYFEKRDRIIRLAADPSQLIVNLRDSEHLKIHEVFPSSARRRLSETLDTTEEVSLFIDPSEGLSPQVLTVRFAYFHGWRAWMPVLIPIVFFVLGNLATPLVMALVRGFGARLAGRVRLGPGAVRQTGVVLSRDTLARITPGSTTYQEVLRLCGPNTEEREELSAPERRTLVYRGRRVAPQAGRSLGWLATVSRWSAEQHEVEITLERDVVVDVQARVRRSYLVQPEAS
;
A
#
# COMPACT_ATOMS: atom_id res chain seq x y z
N MET A 1 21.89 11.31 -22.82
CA MET A 1 22.17 11.90 -21.50
C MET A 1 20.99 11.67 -20.54
N ARG A 2 20.79 10.43 -20.09
CA ARG A 2 19.60 10.01 -19.32
C ARG A 2 19.94 8.78 -18.44
N ARG A 3 20.96 8.86 -17.57
CA ARG A 3 21.36 7.74 -16.68
C ARG A 3 21.95 8.15 -15.31
N ALA A 4 21.62 9.33 -14.79
CA ALA A 4 22.21 9.80 -13.52
C ALA A 4 21.21 10.03 -12.36
N TRP A 5 19.93 9.68 -12.52
CA TRP A 5 18.88 10.00 -11.52
C TRP A 5 18.31 8.77 -10.79
N VAL A 6 19.10 7.71 -10.59
CA VAL A 6 18.66 6.53 -9.82
C VAL A 6 19.48 6.31 -8.54
N ALA A 7 20.60 7.02 -8.34
CA ALA A 7 21.48 6.75 -7.19
C ALA A 7 21.19 7.60 -5.93
N VAL A 8 20.22 8.53 -5.93
CA VAL A 8 20.01 9.47 -4.81
C VAL A 8 18.71 9.21 -4.02
N LEU A 9 17.88 8.24 -4.43
CA LEU A 9 16.59 7.93 -3.78
C LEU A 9 16.61 6.59 -3.02
N VAL A 10 17.78 6.18 -2.52
CA VAL A 10 17.95 5.05 -1.57
C VAL A 10 18.79 5.49 -0.36
N LEU A 11 18.63 6.73 0.10
CA LEU A 11 18.74 7.00 1.54
C LEU A 11 17.41 6.57 2.18
N ALA A 12 17.15 5.26 2.14
CA ALA A 12 16.29 4.65 3.13
C ALA A 12 16.91 5.01 4.48
N ALA A 13 16.17 5.76 5.30
CA ALA A 13 16.55 5.98 6.68
C ALA A 13 16.91 4.61 7.26
N ALA A 14 18.20 4.40 7.53
CA ALA A 14 18.66 3.18 8.15
C ALA A 14 17.79 2.97 9.40
N PRO A 15 17.36 1.73 9.69
CA PRO A 15 16.62 1.48 10.91
C PRO A 15 17.42 2.07 12.07
N THR A 16 16.79 3.05 12.71
CA THR A 16 16.77 3.25 14.15
C THR A 16 16.96 1.97 14.95
N VAL A 17 18.14 1.35 14.97
CA VAL A 17 18.39 0.27 15.91
C VAL A 17 18.15 0.90 17.28
N ALA A 18 17.21 0.38 18.05
CA ALA A 18 17.29 0.58 19.49
C ALA A 18 18.51 -0.23 19.87
N GLU A 19 19.62 0.46 20.03
CA GLU A 19 20.94 -0.14 20.30
C GLU A 19 20.86 -0.87 21.66
N GLY A 20 21.93 -1.45 22.23
CA GLY A 20 21.82 -2.52 23.22
C GLY A 20 22.27 -2.10 24.62
N GLN A 21 21.96 -2.95 25.59
CA GLN A 21 22.20 -2.69 27.01
C GLN A 21 23.51 -3.30 27.51
N ILE A 22 24.20 -2.63 28.44
CA ILE A 22 25.42 -3.13 29.08
C ILE A 22 25.34 -2.90 30.59
N PHE A 23 25.60 -3.97 31.35
CA PHE A 23 25.72 -3.87 32.80
C PHE A 23 27.17 -3.59 33.22
N LEU A 24 27.31 -2.62 34.11
CA LEU A 24 28.58 -2.22 34.71
C LEU A 24 28.49 -2.32 36.23
N ALA A 25 29.56 -2.79 36.85
CA ALA A 25 29.76 -2.73 38.29
C ALA A 25 30.26 -1.32 38.70
N SER A 26 30.05 -0.94 39.95
CA SER A 26 30.69 0.27 40.49
C SER A 26 32.22 0.09 40.63
N ARG A 27 32.66 -1.13 40.99
CA ARG A 27 34.07 -1.51 41.22
C ARG A 27 34.66 -2.21 39.99
N PRO A 28 35.97 -2.06 39.74
CA PRO A 28 36.66 -2.76 38.65
C PRO A 28 36.70 -4.27 38.90
N SER A 29 36.77 -5.03 37.80
CA SER A 29 36.92 -6.49 37.77
C SER A 29 35.87 -7.22 38.62
N PRO A 30 34.57 -7.12 38.27
CA PRO A 30 33.51 -7.80 39.02
C PRO A 30 33.70 -9.31 39.01
N GLU A 31 33.65 -9.91 40.21
CA GLU A 31 33.79 -11.36 40.42
C GLU A 31 32.43 -12.08 40.39
N PHE A 32 31.43 -11.52 39.72
CA PHE A 32 30.08 -12.07 39.56
C PHE A 32 29.58 -11.81 38.14
N THR A 33 28.56 -12.56 37.74
CA THR A 33 27.96 -12.47 36.40
C THR A 33 26.45 -12.21 36.49
N ILE A 34 25.83 -11.85 35.37
CA ILE A 34 24.38 -11.67 35.27
C ILE A 34 23.74 -12.89 34.63
N GLY A 35 22.72 -13.44 35.28
CA GLY A 35 22.05 -14.64 34.80
C GLY A 35 20.98 -15.16 35.76
N PRO A 36 19.79 -15.54 35.25
CA PRO A 36 19.32 -15.33 33.87
C PRO A 36 19.09 -13.83 33.56
N LEU A 37 18.98 -13.47 32.28
CA LEU A 37 18.65 -12.12 31.81
C LEU A 37 17.56 -12.17 30.74
N PHE A 38 16.47 -11.42 30.95
CA PHE A 38 15.39 -11.28 29.98
C PHE A 38 15.19 -9.79 29.66
N VAL A 39 15.26 -9.43 28.39
CA VAL A 39 14.85 -8.09 27.93
C VAL A 39 13.54 -8.26 27.18
N ARG A 40 12.44 -7.83 27.79
CA ARG A 40 11.09 -8.12 27.36
C ARG A 40 10.34 -6.85 26.95
N ALA A 41 10.00 -6.71 25.67
CA ALA A 41 9.08 -5.68 25.21
C ALA A 41 7.64 -6.18 25.28
N ASN A 42 6.78 -5.41 25.93
CA ASN A 42 5.34 -5.65 25.95
C ASN A 42 4.65 -4.64 25.04
N VAL A 43 4.07 -5.13 23.95
CA VAL A 43 3.36 -4.31 22.96
C VAL A 43 1.87 -4.55 23.11
N THR A 44 1.12 -3.46 23.17
CA THR A 44 -0.34 -3.47 23.22
C THR A 44 -0.94 -2.94 21.92
N PRO A 45 -2.20 -3.29 21.59
CA PRO A 45 -2.87 -2.84 20.37
C PRO A 45 -3.03 -1.32 20.24
N GLU A 46 -2.96 -0.57 21.34
CA GLU A 46 -3.02 0.89 21.32
C GLU A 46 -1.76 1.52 20.71
N LEU A 47 -0.61 0.82 20.74
CA LEU A 47 0.63 1.22 20.09
C LEU A 47 1.19 2.59 20.56
N HIS A 48 0.86 3.06 21.77
CA HIS A 48 1.29 4.38 22.26
C HIS A 48 2.75 4.37 22.72
N ALA A 49 3.06 3.54 23.72
CA ALA A 49 4.42 3.35 24.22
C ALA A 49 4.64 1.88 24.56
N VAL A 50 5.83 1.39 24.28
CA VAL A 50 6.21 0.01 24.62
C VAL A 50 6.88 -0.01 25.97
N THR A 51 6.38 -0.82 26.88
CA THR A 51 7.09 -1.08 28.14
C THR A 51 8.13 -2.16 27.89
N VAL A 52 9.40 -1.83 28.17
CA VAL A 52 10.50 -2.79 28.18
C VAL A 52 10.87 -3.11 29.62
N ASP A 53 10.72 -4.37 29.98
CA ASP A 53 11.15 -4.92 31.26
C ASP A 53 12.54 -5.53 31.07
N VAL A 54 13.50 -5.12 31.89
CA VAL A 54 14.80 -5.78 31.99
C VAL A 54 14.76 -6.61 33.26
N LEU A 55 14.68 -7.93 33.12
CA LEU A 55 14.64 -8.86 34.25
C LEU A 55 15.98 -9.58 34.40
N TRP A 56 16.58 -9.57 35.58
CA TRP A 56 17.86 -10.26 35.78
C TRP A 56 18.09 -10.75 37.21
N SER A 57 19.03 -11.69 37.37
CA SER A 57 19.61 -12.05 38.67
C SER A 57 21.13 -11.97 38.64
N LEU A 58 21.75 -11.97 39.83
CA LEU A 58 23.20 -12.08 39.96
C LEU A 58 23.63 -13.52 40.22
N VAL A 59 24.71 -13.89 39.56
CA VAL A 59 25.38 -15.16 39.73
C VAL A 59 26.66 -14.93 40.48
N ILE A 60 26.62 -15.28 41.76
CA ILE A 60 27.74 -15.14 42.68
C ILE A 60 28.45 -16.50 42.76
N PRO A 61 29.78 -16.57 42.52
CA PRO A 61 30.54 -17.80 42.71
C PRO A 61 30.38 -18.31 44.15
N PRO A 62 30.37 -19.64 44.38
CA PRO A 62 30.20 -20.21 45.71
C PRO A 62 31.33 -19.84 46.69
N THR A 63 32.46 -19.36 46.18
CA THR A 63 33.61 -18.90 46.95
C THR A 63 33.47 -17.46 47.48
N LYS A 64 32.35 -16.78 47.19
CA LYS A 64 32.12 -15.37 47.56
C LYS A 64 30.77 -15.23 48.26
N SER A 65 30.70 -14.30 49.21
CA SER A 65 29.44 -13.94 49.86
C SER A 65 28.79 -12.73 49.17
N GLY A 66 27.47 -12.61 49.29
CA GLY A 66 26.73 -11.44 48.80
C GLY A 66 27.26 -10.11 49.37
N ALA A 67 27.65 -10.11 50.65
CA ALA A 67 28.24 -8.94 51.29
C ALA A 67 29.60 -8.54 50.70
N ALA A 68 30.41 -9.49 50.22
CA ALA A 68 31.70 -9.18 49.61
C ALA A 68 31.56 -8.45 48.26
N ILE A 69 30.47 -8.72 47.53
CA ILE A 69 30.22 -8.15 46.21
C ILE A 69 29.28 -6.93 46.24
N GLU A 70 28.80 -6.53 47.42
CA GLU A 70 27.88 -5.40 47.61
C GLU A 70 28.36 -4.15 46.90
N GLN A 71 27.54 -3.67 45.96
CA GLN A 71 27.76 -2.45 45.21
C GLN A 71 26.60 -2.11 44.31
N ASP A 72 26.48 -0.83 43.96
CA ASP A 72 25.58 -0.40 42.90
C ASP A 72 26.01 -0.97 41.55
N LEU A 73 25.01 -1.28 40.73
CA LEU A 73 25.18 -1.62 39.33
C LEU A 73 24.77 -0.44 38.47
N TYR A 74 25.20 -0.44 37.22
CA TYR A 74 24.78 0.56 36.26
C TYR A 74 24.37 -0.12 34.96
N LEU A 75 23.34 0.42 34.33
CA LEU A 75 22.90 0.01 33.01
C LEU A 75 23.18 1.16 32.04
N LEU A 76 24.02 0.89 31.04
CA LEU A 76 24.10 1.73 29.87
C LEU A 76 22.93 1.37 28.97
N TRP A 77 22.01 2.32 28.83
CA TRP A 77 20.82 2.18 28.02
C TRP A 77 20.93 3.06 26.75
N PRO A 78 20.56 2.54 25.59
CA PRO A 78 20.60 3.23 24.31
C PRO A 78 19.31 4.01 24.07
N GLY A 79 19.43 5.29 23.74
CA GLY A 79 18.27 6.15 23.55
C GLY A 79 17.73 6.76 24.86
N PRO A 80 16.69 7.60 24.73
CA PRO A 80 15.98 8.16 25.88
C PRO A 80 15.11 7.10 26.56
N VAL A 81 14.82 7.32 27.84
CA VAL A 81 13.90 6.49 28.62
C VAL A 81 12.69 7.32 29.08
N GLY A 82 11.52 6.70 29.11
CA GLY A 82 10.29 7.24 29.69
C GLY A 82 9.85 6.48 30.95
N GLY A 83 8.65 6.77 31.44
CA GLY A 83 8.06 6.06 32.58
C GLY A 83 8.68 6.40 33.94
N ALA A 84 9.32 7.57 34.06
CA ALA A 84 9.92 8.01 35.31
C ALA A 84 8.87 8.19 36.43
N LEU A 85 9.23 7.80 37.65
CA LEU A 85 8.41 7.98 38.84
C LEU A 85 8.13 9.46 39.09
N THR A 86 6.85 9.82 39.03
CA THR A 86 6.38 11.20 39.26
C THR A 86 6.77 11.68 40.67
N GLY A 87 7.42 12.84 40.75
CA GLY A 87 7.80 13.47 42.02
C GLY A 87 9.05 12.90 42.70
N ALA A 88 9.70 11.89 42.11
CA ALA A 88 10.94 11.33 42.65
C ALA A 88 12.15 12.20 42.24
N ALA A 89 12.90 12.71 43.22
CA ALA A 89 14.04 13.59 42.96
C ALA A 89 15.16 12.87 42.20
N PRO A 90 15.75 13.49 41.15
CA PRO A 90 16.87 12.92 40.41
C PRO A 90 18.12 12.82 41.29
N ASP A 91 19.10 12.02 40.84
CA ASP A 91 20.38 11.86 41.52
C ASP A 91 21.40 12.90 41.04
N ALA A 92 21.61 13.96 41.83
CA ALA A 92 22.52 15.05 41.50
C ALA A 92 23.97 14.58 41.28
N ALA A 93 24.42 13.53 41.98
CA ALA A 93 25.78 12.99 41.79
C ALA A 93 25.90 12.29 40.44
N LEU A 94 24.86 11.56 40.01
CA LEU A 94 24.82 10.92 38.70
C LEU A 94 24.88 11.98 37.59
N VAL A 95 24.09 13.05 37.70
CA VAL A 95 24.07 14.17 36.75
C VAL A 95 25.42 14.88 36.67
N ALA A 96 26.02 15.20 37.83
CA ALA A 96 27.34 15.83 37.90
C ALA A 96 28.41 14.95 37.23
N SER A 97 28.33 13.63 37.42
CA SER A 97 29.26 12.68 36.82
C SER A 97 29.21 12.68 35.28
N ILE A 98 28.01 12.83 34.71
CA ILE A 98 27.82 12.90 33.25
C ILE A 98 28.32 14.23 32.70
N LYS A 99 28.01 15.36 33.37
CA LYS A 99 28.50 16.69 33.00
C LYS A 99 30.03 16.78 33.05
N ALA A 100 30.66 16.20 34.07
CA ALA A 100 32.12 16.19 34.22
C ALA A 100 32.84 15.50 33.04
N ARG A 101 32.15 14.64 32.29
CA ARG A 101 32.66 13.94 31.11
C ARG A 101 32.37 14.68 29.79
N GLY A 102 31.84 15.90 29.86
CA GLY A 102 31.53 16.73 28.69
C GLY A 102 30.24 16.36 27.97
N PHE A 103 29.37 15.54 28.58
CA PHE A 103 28.04 15.28 28.06
C PHE A 103 27.03 16.30 28.57
N VAL A 104 25.98 16.52 27.78
CA VAL A 104 24.86 17.42 28.10
C VAL A 104 23.66 16.58 28.52
N PRO A 105 23.24 16.62 29.80
CA PRO A 105 22.00 15.96 30.25
C PRO A 105 20.78 16.63 29.63
N ILE A 106 19.84 15.81 29.15
CA ILE A 106 18.58 16.26 28.53
C ILE A 106 17.33 15.75 29.27
N ALA A 107 17.46 14.67 30.07
CA ALA A 107 16.41 14.19 30.96
C ALA A 107 17.02 13.50 32.18
N GLU A 108 16.34 13.57 33.31
CA GLU A 108 16.76 12.97 34.58
C GLU A 108 15.53 12.55 35.39
N GLY A 109 15.67 11.52 36.22
CA GLY A 109 14.57 11.01 37.03
C GLY A 109 14.90 9.69 37.68
N ARG A 110 13.88 8.93 38.06
CA ARG A 110 13.99 7.58 38.64
C ARG A 110 13.03 6.63 37.94
N LEU A 111 13.54 5.51 37.47
CA LEU A 111 12.76 4.45 36.85
C LEU A 111 12.17 3.51 37.92
N PRO A 112 10.97 2.94 37.69
CA PRO A 112 10.44 1.87 38.52
C PRO A 112 11.38 0.66 38.53
N LEU A 113 11.72 0.19 39.74
CA LEU A 113 12.55 -0.99 39.95
C LEU A 113 11.81 -1.91 40.92
N PHE A 114 11.68 -3.18 40.57
CA PHE A 114 10.98 -4.18 41.37
C PHE A 114 11.85 -5.40 41.60
N ALA A 115 11.49 -6.19 42.60
CA ALA A 115 12.01 -7.53 42.82
C ALA A 115 10.87 -8.55 42.76
N GLU A 116 11.03 -9.55 41.91
CA GLU A 116 10.07 -10.60 41.61
C GLU A 116 10.59 -11.94 42.13
N SER A 117 9.77 -12.65 42.90
CA SER A 117 10.16 -13.93 43.51
C SER A 117 9.87 -15.09 42.56
N LEU A 118 10.88 -15.88 42.22
CA LEU A 118 10.75 -17.07 41.37
C LEU A 118 9.83 -18.15 41.96
N TYR A 119 9.69 -18.19 43.28
CA TYR A 119 8.88 -19.19 44.00
C TYR A 119 7.47 -18.72 44.37
N ARG A 120 7.14 -17.46 44.08
CA ARG A 120 5.78 -16.90 44.30
C ARG A 120 5.19 -16.38 43.00
N ALA A 121 5.58 -16.96 41.88
CA ALA A 121 5.04 -16.66 40.57
C ALA A 121 3.60 -17.24 40.47
N GLY A 122 2.63 -16.34 40.61
CA GLY A 122 1.21 -16.53 40.35
C GLY A 122 0.59 -15.15 40.19
N ASP A 123 -0.46 -15.02 39.38
CA ASP A 123 -1.04 -13.73 38.96
C ASP A 123 -1.47 -12.80 40.12
N ASP A 124 -1.57 -13.33 41.34
CA ASP A 124 -2.11 -12.62 42.51
C ASP A 124 -1.08 -11.84 43.37
N VAL A 125 0.24 -11.97 43.13
CA VAL A 125 1.24 -11.26 43.96
C VAL A 125 2.00 -10.24 43.12
N PRO A 126 1.74 -8.93 43.32
CA PRO A 126 2.46 -7.90 42.57
C PRO A 126 3.95 -7.89 42.93
N PRO A 127 4.84 -7.58 41.96
CA PRO A 127 6.28 -7.45 42.21
C PRO A 127 6.58 -6.45 43.33
N GLN A 128 7.56 -6.76 44.17
CA GLN A 128 7.91 -5.91 45.31
C GLN A 128 8.66 -4.67 44.83
N PRO A 129 8.14 -3.44 45.05
CA PRO A 129 8.84 -2.23 44.62
C PRO A 129 10.09 -1.98 45.46
N ILE A 130 11.18 -1.59 44.80
CA ILE A 130 12.39 -1.11 45.45
C ILE A 130 12.23 0.38 45.74
N ALA A 131 12.36 0.75 47.01
CA ALA A 131 12.17 2.12 47.47
C ALA A 131 13.07 3.11 46.71
N GLY A 132 12.46 4.15 46.17
CA GLY A 132 13.17 5.20 45.42
C GLY A 132 13.53 4.85 43.97
N GLY A 133 13.31 3.62 43.50
CA GLY A 133 13.59 3.23 42.11
C GLY A 133 15.06 3.39 41.68
N ALA A 134 15.30 3.26 40.37
CA ALA A 134 16.63 3.37 39.77
C ALA A 134 16.87 4.77 39.16
N PRO A 135 17.73 5.64 39.73
CA PRO A 135 17.99 6.94 39.14
C PRO A 135 18.65 6.84 37.77
N PHE A 136 18.26 7.72 36.85
CA PHE A 136 18.80 7.77 35.50
C PHE A 136 19.09 9.19 35.04
N VAL A 137 19.98 9.29 34.06
CA VAL A 137 20.25 10.50 33.29
C VAL A 137 20.33 10.14 31.81
N THR A 138 19.48 10.76 31.00
CA THR A 138 19.60 10.76 29.54
C THR A 138 20.44 11.95 29.11
N PHE A 139 21.40 11.73 28.22
CA PHE A 139 22.36 12.73 27.79
C PHE A 139 22.72 12.58 26.31
N ILE A 140 23.31 13.63 25.77
CA ILE A 140 23.88 13.71 24.42
C ILE A 140 25.31 14.25 24.51
N GLN A 141 26.08 14.06 23.44
CA GLN A 141 27.36 14.73 23.26
C GLN A 141 27.19 15.86 22.23
N GLU A 142 27.53 17.07 22.65
CA GLU A 142 27.60 18.25 21.80
C GLU A 142 29.08 18.59 21.52
N GLY A 143 29.40 19.05 20.30
CA GLY A 143 30.72 19.63 20.01
C GLY A 143 31.87 18.66 19.70
N GLY A 144 31.62 17.40 19.36
CA GLY A 144 32.64 16.48 18.83
C GLY A 144 32.92 16.66 17.32
N PRO A 145 34.01 16.07 16.77
CA PRO A 145 34.35 16.17 15.33
C PRO A 145 33.26 15.61 14.40
N LEU A 146 32.35 14.80 14.95
CA LEU A 146 31.25 14.17 14.24
C LEU A 146 29.88 14.77 14.61
N GLY A 147 29.84 15.92 15.30
CA GLY A 147 28.60 16.64 15.65
C GLY A 147 27.75 15.96 16.74
N LEU A 148 26.48 16.36 16.82
CA LEU A 148 25.48 15.90 17.80
C LEU A 148 25.29 14.37 17.75
N THR A 149 25.24 13.72 18.92
CA THR A 149 24.98 12.27 19.00
C THR A 149 23.51 11.96 19.24
N SER A 150 23.08 10.74 18.90
CA SER A 150 21.83 10.16 19.43
C SER A 150 21.86 10.16 20.96
N PRO A 151 20.71 10.38 21.64
CA PRO A 151 20.63 10.28 23.09
C PRO A 151 21.03 8.90 23.61
N ALA A 152 21.61 8.87 24.79
CA ALA A 152 21.86 7.68 25.56
C ALA A 152 21.47 7.91 27.02
N THR A 153 21.18 6.83 27.74
CA THR A 153 20.75 6.89 29.14
C THR A 153 21.70 6.08 30.01
N TYR A 154 22.06 6.66 31.16
CA TYR A 154 22.84 5.97 32.18
C TYR A 154 21.97 5.79 33.42
N VAL A 155 21.69 4.54 33.76
CA VAL A 155 20.85 4.18 34.92
C VAL A 155 21.74 3.63 36.02
N ARG A 156 21.59 4.11 37.24
CA ARG A 156 22.19 3.52 38.44
C ARG A 156 21.15 2.62 39.11
N ILE A 157 21.50 1.37 39.31
CA ILE A 157 20.71 0.37 40.01
C ILE A 157 21.26 0.30 41.43
N PRO A 158 20.53 0.78 42.45
CA PRO A 158 21.00 0.75 43.83
C PRO A 158 21.14 -0.69 44.32
N TRP A 159 22.17 -0.96 45.12
CA TRP A 159 22.33 -2.25 45.77
C TRP A 159 21.13 -2.56 46.69
N THR A 160 20.70 -3.82 46.67
CA THR A 160 19.73 -4.36 47.62
C THR A 160 20.12 -5.80 47.96
N PRO A 161 19.75 -6.32 49.15
CA PRO A 161 19.99 -7.72 49.47
C PRO A 161 19.33 -8.70 48.49
N MET A 162 18.27 -8.26 47.81
CA MET A 162 17.53 -9.06 46.83
C MET A 162 18.35 -9.31 45.55
N LEU A 163 19.23 -8.38 45.16
CA LEU A 163 20.16 -8.57 44.03
C LEU A 163 21.10 -9.76 44.25
N ALA A 164 21.55 -9.99 45.48
CA ALA A 164 22.41 -11.12 45.82
C ALA A 164 21.66 -12.45 45.99
N ASN A 165 20.33 -12.41 46.01
CA ASN A 165 19.50 -13.57 46.24
C ASN A 165 18.96 -14.14 44.92
N ARG A 166 19.45 -15.32 44.54
CA ARG A 166 19.05 -16.04 43.31
C ARG A 166 17.58 -16.46 43.28
N THR A 167 16.84 -16.37 44.39
CA THR A 167 15.39 -16.61 44.39
C THR A 167 14.60 -15.42 43.82
N PHE A 168 15.25 -14.29 43.57
CA PHE A 168 14.64 -13.08 43.03
C PHE A 168 15.21 -12.72 41.65
N LEU A 169 14.32 -12.22 40.80
CA LEU A 169 14.64 -11.45 39.61
C LEU A 169 14.41 -9.98 39.92
N MET A 170 15.39 -9.14 39.61
CA MET A 170 15.18 -7.70 39.55
C MET A 170 14.48 -7.37 38.25
N ASP A 171 13.51 -6.46 38.27
CA ASP A 171 12.73 -5.99 37.12
C ASP A 171 12.84 -4.46 37.04
N LEU A 172 13.59 -3.96 36.06
CA LEU A 172 13.66 -2.55 35.71
C LEU A 172 12.69 -2.25 34.56
N ARG A 173 11.67 -1.45 34.83
CA ARG A 173 10.65 -1.11 33.83
C ARG A 173 10.95 0.22 33.18
N ILE A 174 10.95 0.22 31.86
CA ILE A 174 11.29 1.38 31.05
C ILE A 174 10.22 1.58 30.00
N GLU A 175 9.62 2.75 29.96
CA GLU A 175 8.72 3.11 28.87
C GLU A 175 9.56 3.60 27.67
N GLN A 176 9.34 3.01 26.50
CA GLN A 176 10.07 3.32 25.28
C GLN A 176 9.13 3.95 24.25
N PRO A 177 9.12 5.28 24.13
CA PRO A 177 8.20 5.98 23.22
C PRO A 177 8.56 5.78 21.73
N ASN A 178 9.83 5.49 21.42
CA ASN A 178 10.33 5.46 20.04
C ASN A 178 10.75 4.07 19.55
N LEU A 179 10.42 3.01 20.31
CA LEU A 179 10.81 1.64 19.97
C LEU A 179 9.96 1.07 18.83
N LEU A 180 8.70 1.49 18.75
CA LEU A 180 7.82 1.18 17.63
C LEU A 180 8.03 2.18 16.51
N ARG A 181 8.33 1.66 15.32
CA ARG A 181 8.37 2.47 14.10
C ARG A 181 7.28 2.05 13.16
N ARG A 182 6.43 3.01 12.77
CA ARG A 182 5.51 2.82 11.66
C ARG A 182 6.31 2.77 10.36
N ARG A 183 6.12 1.70 9.59
CA ARG A 183 6.67 1.61 8.24
C ARG A 183 5.95 2.61 7.34
N GLN A 184 6.69 3.34 6.52
CA GLN A 184 6.09 4.07 5.41
C GLN A 184 5.55 3.05 4.40
N ALA A 185 4.24 2.85 4.41
CA ALA A 185 3.54 2.08 3.40
C ALA A 185 2.86 3.04 2.41
N THR A 186 2.51 2.54 1.23
CA THR A 186 1.65 3.31 0.34
C THR A 186 0.27 3.49 0.97
N TRP A 187 -0.46 4.55 0.62
CA TRP A 187 -1.82 4.78 1.15
C TRP A 187 -2.76 3.61 0.88
N ILE A 188 -2.54 2.89 -0.24
CA ILE A 188 -3.26 1.66 -0.59
C ILE A 188 -2.92 0.56 0.42
N GLU A 189 -1.64 0.28 0.65
CA GLU A 189 -1.23 -0.72 1.64
C GLU A 189 -1.76 -0.43 3.04
N ASP A 190 -1.69 0.83 3.49
CA ASP A 190 -2.22 1.23 4.80
C ASP A 190 -3.75 1.09 4.88
N ALA A 191 -4.47 1.36 3.78
CA ALA A 191 -5.91 1.15 3.70
C ALA A 191 -6.27 -0.34 3.70
N PHE A 192 -5.49 -1.18 3.01
CA PHE A 192 -5.75 -2.61 2.79
C PHE A 192 -5.22 -3.55 3.86
N TRP A 193 -4.17 -3.17 4.58
CA TRP A 193 -3.50 -4.05 5.55
C TRP A 193 -3.37 -3.40 6.93
N GLY A 194 -3.71 -2.11 7.04
CA GLY A 194 -3.45 -1.33 8.24
C GLY A 194 -1.98 -0.91 8.38
N PRO A 195 -1.69 -0.03 9.35
CA PRO A 195 -0.33 0.41 9.59
C PRO A 195 0.55 -0.75 10.05
N THR A 196 1.63 -1.02 9.31
CA THR A 196 2.66 -1.99 9.71
C THR A 196 3.65 -1.34 10.66
N HIS A 197 4.01 -2.05 11.72
CA HIS A 197 4.98 -1.62 12.72
C HIS A 197 6.20 -2.54 12.69
N ALA A 198 7.36 -1.95 12.96
CA ALA A 198 8.60 -2.67 13.22
C ALA A 198 9.07 -2.33 14.62
N LEU A 199 9.39 -3.37 15.39
CA LEU A 199 10.01 -3.29 16.70
C LEU A 199 11.38 -3.96 16.59
N SER A 200 12.41 -3.37 17.19
CA SER A 200 13.74 -4.01 17.29
C SER A 200 14.24 -3.89 18.71
N LEU A 201 14.45 -5.03 19.36
CA LEU A 201 15.13 -5.13 20.64
C LEU A 201 16.56 -5.57 20.41
N THR A 202 17.51 -5.01 21.15
CA THR A 202 18.89 -5.45 21.05
C THR A 202 19.56 -5.55 22.41
N PHE A 203 20.60 -6.38 22.45
CA PHE A 203 21.49 -6.53 23.57
C PHE A 203 22.94 -6.32 23.11
N ASN A 204 23.76 -5.72 23.99
CA ASN A 204 25.21 -5.60 23.80
C ASN A 204 25.68 -4.72 22.61
N ASP A 205 24.87 -3.77 22.14
CA ASP A 205 25.31 -2.81 21.13
C ASP A 205 25.98 -1.59 21.77
N VAL A 206 27.31 -1.56 21.68
CA VAL A 206 28.16 -0.50 22.24
C VAL A 206 28.61 0.53 21.20
N ARG A 207 28.19 0.35 19.94
CA ARG A 207 28.49 1.25 18.82
C ARG A 207 27.90 2.67 18.93
N PRO A 208 26.85 2.96 19.72
CA PRO A 208 26.27 4.30 19.75
C PRO A 208 27.31 5.30 20.24
N ARG A 209 27.46 6.40 19.51
CA ARG A 209 28.54 7.38 19.76
C ARG A 209 28.47 8.02 21.15
N ALA A 210 27.29 8.13 21.75
CA ALA A 210 27.12 8.62 23.12
C ALA A 210 27.48 7.56 24.18
N LEU A 211 27.32 6.27 23.87
CA LEU A 211 27.61 5.17 24.80
C LEU A 211 29.07 4.74 24.77
N PHE A 212 29.70 4.72 23.59
CA PHE A 212 31.04 4.19 23.41
C PHE A 212 32.09 4.81 24.35
N PRO A 213 32.15 6.15 24.57
CA PRO A 213 33.15 6.72 25.47
C PRO A 213 32.97 6.26 26.93
N LEU A 214 31.73 6.19 27.42
CA LEU A 214 31.44 5.70 28.78
C LEU A 214 31.75 4.22 28.92
N TYR A 215 31.42 3.43 27.90
CA TYR A 215 31.79 2.02 27.82
C TYR A 215 33.31 1.86 27.87
N PHE A 216 34.05 2.61 27.05
CA PHE A 216 35.50 2.51 26.92
C PHE A 216 36.22 2.88 28.22
N GLU A 217 35.75 3.93 28.91
CA GLU A 217 36.26 4.36 30.22
C GLU A 217 36.05 3.28 31.29
N LYS A 218 34.90 2.58 31.25
CA LYS A 218 34.47 1.62 32.29
C LYS A 218 34.57 0.17 31.85
N ARG A 219 35.39 -0.14 30.84
CA ARG A 219 35.48 -1.48 30.25
C ARG A 219 35.94 -2.56 31.23
N ASP A 220 36.70 -2.16 32.25
CA ASP A 220 37.15 -3.01 33.35
C ASP A 220 36.04 -3.34 34.36
N ARG A 221 34.90 -2.64 34.30
CA ARG A 221 33.73 -2.82 35.16
C ARG A 221 32.59 -3.59 34.50
N ILE A 222 32.75 -4.05 33.26
CA ILE A 222 31.71 -4.80 32.54
C ILE A 222 31.38 -6.09 33.28
N ILE A 223 30.09 -6.31 33.53
CA ILE A 223 29.60 -7.57 34.11
C ILE A 223 29.23 -8.50 32.96
N ARG A 224 29.81 -9.70 32.96
CA ARG A 224 29.56 -10.70 31.92
C ARG A 224 28.24 -11.42 32.16
N LEU A 225 27.66 -11.95 31.09
CA LEU A 225 26.56 -12.90 31.21
C LEU A 225 27.06 -14.24 31.74
N ALA A 226 26.23 -14.87 32.56
CA ALA A 226 26.43 -16.23 33.05
C ALA A 226 26.04 -17.25 31.95
N ALA A 227 26.22 -18.53 32.25
CA ALA A 227 25.72 -19.63 31.41
C ALA A 227 24.20 -19.86 31.56
N ASP A 228 23.54 -19.15 32.49
CA ASP A 228 22.10 -19.18 32.66
C ASP A 228 21.37 -18.62 31.42
N PRO A 229 20.16 -19.13 31.10
CA PRO A 229 19.47 -18.74 29.88
C PRO A 229 19.18 -17.24 29.87
N SER A 230 19.62 -16.57 28.80
CA SER A 230 19.37 -15.16 28.56
C SER A 230 18.58 -15.00 27.26
N GLN A 231 17.59 -14.11 27.20
CA GLN A 231 16.72 -13.95 26.03
C GLN A 231 16.29 -12.51 25.78
N LEU A 232 16.10 -12.18 24.50
CA LEU A 232 15.27 -11.06 24.04
C LEU A 232 13.86 -11.59 23.79
N ILE A 233 12.84 -10.92 24.30
CA ILE A 233 11.44 -11.34 24.22
C ILE A 233 10.58 -10.18 23.74
N VAL A 234 9.70 -10.43 22.77
CA VAL A 234 8.67 -9.51 22.33
C VAL A 234 7.32 -10.17 22.55
N ASN A 235 6.55 -9.60 23.47
CA ASN A 235 5.18 -9.97 23.75
C ASN A 235 4.24 -9.06 22.96
N LEU A 236 3.45 -9.65 22.09
CA LEU A 236 2.45 -8.97 21.29
C LEU A 236 1.08 -9.41 21.81
N ARG A 237 0.40 -8.53 22.56
CA ARG A 237 -0.94 -8.82 23.11
C ARG A 237 -1.99 -8.88 22.00
N ASP A 238 -3.15 -9.45 22.29
CA ASP A 238 -4.25 -9.62 21.32
C ASP A 238 -3.83 -10.40 20.07
N SER A 239 -3.39 -11.64 20.29
CA SER A 239 -2.92 -12.55 19.24
C SER A 239 -3.97 -12.86 18.18
N GLU A 240 -5.26 -12.73 18.51
CA GLU A 240 -6.38 -12.97 17.59
C GLU A 240 -6.45 -11.91 16.48
N HIS A 241 -6.06 -10.67 16.80
CA HIS A 241 -6.05 -9.53 15.90
C HIS A 241 -4.65 -9.17 15.39
N LEU A 242 -3.68 -10.05 15.60
CA LEU A 242 -2.27 -9.82 15.30
C LEU A 242 -1.83 -10.57 14.04
N LYS A 243 -1.16 -9.85 13.14
CA LYS A 243 -0.43 -10.46 12.01
C LYS A 243 1.04 -10.14 12.11
N ILE A 244 1.86 -11.17 12.31
CA ILE A 244 3.33 -11.07 12.20
C ILE A 244 3.73 -11.32 10.74
N HIS A 245 4.42 -10.36 10.16
CA HIS A 245 4.89 -10.40 8.77
C HIS A 245 6.28 -10.99 8.64
N GLU A 246 7.17 -10.66 9.58
CA GLU A 246 8.56 -11.05 9.52
C GLU A 246 9.15 -11.06 10.94
N VAL A 247 10.04 -12.02 11.18
CA VAL A 247 10.85 -12.12 12.39
C VAL A 247 12.30 -12.31 11.96
N PHE A 248 13.20 -11.54 12.56
CA PHE A 248 14.63 -11.64 12.33
C PHE A 248 15.37 -11.64 13.68
N PRO A 249 16.41 -12.49 13.85
CA PRO A 249 16.91 -13.50 12.92
C PRO A 249 15.99 -14.72 12.81
N SER A 250 16.22 -15.57 11.80
CA SER A 250 15.44 -16.80 11.59
C SER A 250 15.61 -17.84 12.71
N SER A 251 16.61 -17.68 13.58
CA SER A 251 16.82 -18.49 14.78
C SER A 251 15.87 -18.12 15.92
N ALA A 252 15.19 -16.97 15.85
CA ALA A 252 14.18 -16.57 16.82
C ALA A 252 12.99 -17.54 16.79
N ARG A 253 12.44 -17.84 17.96
CA ARG A 253 11.28 -18.70 18.15
C ARG A 253 10.03 -17.86 18.26
N ARG A 254 8.96 -18.37 17.68
CA ARG A 254 7.62 -17.78 17.76
C ARG A 254 6.68 -18.83 18.36
N ARG A 255 5.94 -18.46 19.39
CA ARG A 255 4.94 -19.31 20.05
C ARG A 255 3.86 -18.46 20.71
N LEU A 256 2.74 -19.09 21.06
CA LEU A 256 1.81 -18.47 22.00
C LEU A 256 2.46 -18.41 23.39
N SER A 257 2.24 -17.31 24.10
CA SER A 257 2.71 -17.16 25.47
C SER A 257 2.08 -18.22 26.38
N GLU A 258 2.88 -18.81 27.26
CA GLU A 258 2.40 -19.80 28.24
C GLU A 258 1.77 -19.13 29.46
N THR A 259 2.12 -17.87 29.73
CA THR A 259 1.73 -17.16 30.97
C THR A 259 0.80 -15.99 30.72
N LEU A 260 0.62 -15.55 29.47
CA LEU A 260 -0.21 -14.40 29.13
C LEU A 260 -1.28 -14.83 28.14
N ASP A 261 -2.54 -14.63 28.54
CA ASP A 261 -3.69 -14.91 27.68
C ASP A 261 -3.62 -14.09 26.38
N THR A 262 -4.01 -14.72 25.27
CA THR A 262 -4.13 -14.07 23.95
C THR A 262 -2.87 -13.28 23.56
N THR A 263 -1.68 -13.79 23.89
CA THR A 263 -0.42 -13.09 23.64
C THR A 263 0.51 -13.96 22.80
N GLU A 264 1.01 -13.40 21.70
CA GLU A 264 2.05 -14.04 20.90
C GLU A 264 3.44 -13.65 21.44
N GLU A 265 4.29 -14.63 21.70
CA GLU A 265 5.66 -14.45 22.16
C GLU A 265 6.64 -14.73 21.01
N VAL A 266 7.52 -13.76 20.74
CA VAL A 266 8.69 -13.96 19.88
C VAL A 266 9.94 -13.81 20.73
N SER A 267 10.79 -14.83 20.76
CA SER A 267 11.98 -14.86 21.60
C SER A 267 13.25 -15.25 20.85
N LEU A 268 14.38 -14.67 21.25
CA LEU A 268 15.71 -14.98 20.77
C LEU A 268 16.61 -15.24 21.97
N PHE A 269 17.28 -16.40 22.00
CA PHE A 269 18.31 -16.66 23.01
C PHE A 269 19.52 -15.76 22.75
N ILE A 270 20.01 -15.14 23.83
CA ILE A 270 21.24 -14.36 23.82
C ILE A 270 22.40 -15.33 24.03
N ASP A 271 23.35 -15.35 23.10
CA ASP A 271 24.59 -16.10 23.19
C ASP A 271 25.66 -15.29 23.99
N PRO A 272 26.07 -15.74 25.19
CA PRO A 272 27.11 -15.06 25.97
C PRO A 272 28.49 -15.05 25.29
N SER A 273 28.75 -15.96 24.35
CA SER A 273 30.03 -16.12 23.68
C SER A 273 30.27 -15.09 22.56
N GLU A 274 29.20 -14.49 22.04
CA GLU A 274 29.28 -13.48 20.97
C GLU A 274 29.96 -12.15 21.41
N GLY A 275 30.35 -12.05 22.68
CA GLY A 275 31.32 -11.06 23.15
C GLY A 275 30.73 -9.66 23.25
N LEU A 276 30.99 -8.79 22.27
CA LEU A 276 30.43 -7.43 22.11
C LEU A 276 29.58 -7.32 20.83
N SER A 277 29.33 -8.44 20.16
CA SER A 277 28.52 -8.44 18.96
C SER A 277 27.08 -8.13 19.33
N PRO A 278 26.43 -7.18 18.63
CA PRO A 278 25.07 -6.80 18.93
C PRO A 278 24.13 -7.93 18.50
N GLN A 279 23.33 -8.40 19.46
CA GLN A 279 22.29 -9.40 19.21
C GLN A 279 20.95 -8.70 19.13
N VAL A 280 20.24 -8.90 18.02
CA VAL A 280 19.06 -8.10 17.65
C VAL A 280 17.88 -9.01 17.37
N LEU A 281 16.75 -8.72 17.99
CA LEU A 281 15.45 -9.33 17.68
C LEU A 281 14.55 -8.25 17.05
N THR A 282 14.27 -8.42 15.76
CA THR A 282 13.36 -7.54 15.01
C THR A 282 12.07 -8.28 14.69
N VAL A 283 10.95 -7.66 15.02
CA VAL A 283 9.61 -8.20 14.74
C VAL A 283 8.82 -7.17 13.95
N ARG A 284 8.28 -7.60 12.81
CA ARG A 284 7.38 -6.79 11.98
C ARG A 284 5.98 -7.34 12.08
N PHE A 285 5.05 -6.49 12.46
CA PHE A 285 3.68 -6.91 12.73
C PHE A 285 2.66 -5.80 12.42
N ALA A 286 1.39 -6.18 12.38
CA ALA A 286 0.26 -5.27 12.26
C ALA A 286 -0.92 -5.81 13.07
N TYR A 287 -1.67 -4.88 13.68
CA TYR A 287 -2.96 -5.17 14.30
C TYR A 287 -4.10 -4.88 13.32
N PHE A 288 -5.09 -5.76 13.26
CA PHE A 288 -6.27 -5.61 12.41
C PHE A 288 -7.55 -5.54 13.24
N HIS A 289 -8.24 -4.40 13.18
CA HIS A 289 -9.54 -4.22 13.84
C HIS A 289 -10.63 -3.79 12.84
N GLY A 290 -11.88 -4.16 13.16
CA GLY A 290 -13.09 -3.69 12.47
C GLY A 290 -13.20 -4.17 11.02
N TRP A 291 -13.60 -3.27 10.13
CA TRP A 291 -13.87 -3.57 8.71
C TRP A 291 -12.66 -4.13 7.96
N ARG A 292 -11.43 -3.88 8.43
CA ARG A 292 -10.20 -4.34 7.78
C ARG A 292 -10.02 -5.85 7.87
N ALA A 293 -10.53 -6.49 8.92
CA ALA A 293 -10.52 -7.95 9.05
C ALA A 293 -11.37 -8.64 7.94
N TRP A 294 -12.35 -7.93 7.38
CA TRP A 294 -13.24 -8.43 6.33
C TRP A 294 -12.71 -8.23 4.90
N MET A 295 -11.63 -7.48 4.69
CA MET A 295 -11.16 -7.19 3.33
C MET A 295 -10.81 -8.40 2.46
N PRO A 296 -10.21 -9.49 2.99
CA PRO A 296 -10.03 -10.71 2.22
C PRO A 296 -11.35 -11.30 1.68
N VAL A 297 -12.48 -11.00 2.32
CA VAL A 297 -13.83 -11.40 1.90
C VAL A 297 -14.46 -10.37 0.96
N LEU A 298 -14.28 -9.07 1.24
CA LEU A 298 -14.85 -7.99 0.43
C LEU A 298 -14.21 -7.89 -0.96
N ILE A 299 -12.90 -8.15 -1.11
CA ILE A 299 -12.21 -8.09 -2.41
C ILE A 299 -12.82 -9.08 -3.42
N PRO A 300 -12.94 -10.39 -3.10
CA PRO A 300 -13.66 -11.34 -3.96
C PRO A 300 -15.09 -10.91 -4.28
N ILE A 301 -15.85 -10.39 -3.31
CA ILE A 301 -17.23 -9.93 -3.53
C ILE A 301 -17.26 -8.78 -4.53
N VAL A 302 -16.38 -7.78 -4.40
CA VAL A 302 -16.31 -6.65 -5.32
C VAL A 302 -15.90 -7.11 -6.72
N PHE A 303 -14.90 -8.00 -6.84
CA PHE A 303 -14.52 -8.57 -8.14
C PHE A 303 -15.64 -9.42 -8.76
N PHE A 304 -16.38 -10.16 -7.94
CA PHE A 304 -17.53 -10.96 -8.37
C PHE A 304 -18.67 -10.07 -8.86
N VAL A 305 -18.97 -8.98 -8.15
CA VAL A 305 -19.98 -7.99 -8.52
C VAL A 305 -19.54 -7.25 -9.79
N LEU A 306 -18.29 -6.81 -9.89
CA LEU A 306 -17.76 -6.17 -11.10
C LEU A 306 -17.75 -7.12 -12.30
N GLY A 307 -17.35 -8.38 -12.10
CA GLY A 307 -17.35 -9.40 -13.15
C GLY A 307 -18.76 -9.71 -13.66
N ASN A 308 -19.75 -9.78 -12.78
CA ASN A 308 -21.14 -10.04 -13.16
C ASN A 308 -21.87 -8.79 -13.69
N LEU A 309 -21.52 -7.58 -13.23
CA LEU A 309 -22.16 -6.34 -13.67
C LEU A 309 -21.52 -5.73 -14.92
N ALA A 310 -20.31 -6.11 -15.30
CA ALA A 310 -19.65 -5.63 -16.51
C ALA A 310 -20.51 -5.88 -17.76
N THR A 311 -21.08 -7.07 -17.91
CA THR A 311 -21.91 -7.47 -19.06
C THR A 311 -23.22 -6.67 -19.17
N PRO A 312 -24.07 -6.56 -18.13
CA PRO A 312 -25.29 -5.76 -18.21
C PRO A 312 -25.04 -4.26 -18.33
N LEU A 313 -23.99 -3.70 -17.69
CA LEU A 313 -23.65 -2.28 -17.84
C LEU A 313 -23.16 -1.95 -19.26
N VAL A 314 -22.29 -2.79 -19.84
CA VAL A 314 -21.84 -2.65 -21.23
C VAL A 314 -23.02 -2.78 -22.19
N MET A 315 -23.93 -3.75 -21.99
CA MET A 315 -25.14 -3.88 -22.80
C MET A 315 -26.05 -2.66 -22.69
N ALA A 316 -26.22 -2.08 -21.50
CA ALA A 316 -27.02 -0.87 -21.31
C ALA A 316 -26.41 0.35 -22.05
N LEU A 317 -25.08 0.47 -22.01
CA LEU A 317 -24.34 1.53 -22.70
C LEU A 317 -24.41 1.37 -24.23
N VAL A 318 -24.27 0.13 -24.73
CA VAL A 318 -24.40 -0.21 -26.15
C VAL A 318 -25.83 0.02 -26.65
N ARG A 319 -26.87 -0.33 -25.87
CA ARG A 319 -28.28 -0.08 -26.24
C ARG A 319 -28.62 1.41 -26.26
N GLY A 320 -28.08 2.21 -25.33
CA GLY A 320 -28.35 3.64 -25.26
C GLY A 320 -27.66 4.49 -26.34
N PHE A 321 -26.43 4.11 -26.72
CA PHE A 321 -25.61 4.89 -27.66
C PHE A 321 -25.50 4.28 -29.07
N GLY A 322 -25.61 2.96 -29.22
CA GLY A 322 -25.49 2.27 -30.51
C GLY A 322 -26.57 2.66 -31.52
N ALA A 323 -27.82 2.83 -31.05
CA ALA A 323 -28.95 3.24 -31.90
C ALA A 323 -28.81 4.68 -32.44
N ARG A 324 -28.12 5.58 -31.70
CA ARG A 324 -27.89 6.97 -32.11
C ARG A 324 -26.66 7.16 -33.01
N LEU A 325 -25.68 6.25 -32.93
CA LEU A 325 -24.43 6.33 -33.70
C LEU A 325 -24.48 5.59 -35.04
N ALA A 326 -25.25 4.49 -35.13
CA ALA A 326 -25.36 3.70 -36.36
C ALA A 326 -25.92 4.48 -37.56
N GLY A 327 -26.67 5.57 -37.34
CA GLY A 327 -27.18 6.43 -38.41
C GLY A 327 -26.24 7.57 -38.86
N ARG A 328 -25.13 7.82 -38.16
CA ARG A 328 -24.35 9.07 -38.33
C ARG A 328 -22.90 8.89 -38.79
N VAL A 329 -22.38 7.67 -38.86
CA VAL A 329 -20.97 7.41 -39.19
C VAL A 329 -20.88 6.46 -40.37
N ARG A 330 -20.31 6.90 -41.50
CA ARG A 330 -20.02 6.04 -42.66
C ARG A 330 -18.60 5.50 -42.62
N LEU A 331 -18.47 4.25 -43.06
CA LEU A 331 -17.23 3.57 -43.38
C LEU A 331 -17.32 3.09 -44.84
N GLY A 332 -16.53 3.68 -45.75
CA GLY A 332 -16.36 3.19 -47.13
C GLY A 332 -16.86 4.11 -48.27
N PRO A 333 -16.31 3.97 -49.50
CA PRO A 333 -16.61 4.88 -50.61
C PRO A 333 -17.87 4.46 -51.41
N GLY A 334 -18.78 5.41 -51.62
CA GLY A 334 -19.59 5.46 -52.85
C GLY A 334 -20.94 4.74 -52.93
N ALA A 335 -21.71 4.55 -51.86
CA ALA A 335 -23.08 4.01 -52.00
C ALA A 335 -24.09 5.10 -52.40
N VAL A 336 -24.18 5.40 -53.70
CA VAL A 336 -25.42 5.91 -54.32
C VAL A 336 -26.22 4.68 -54.70
N ARG A 337 -27.37 4.46 -54.06
CA ARG A 337 -28.22 3.30 -54.39
C ARG A 337 -29.21 3.74 -55.46
N GLN A 338 -29.10 3.13 -56.63
CA GLN A 338 -30.04 3.29 -57.73
C GLN A 338 -30.83 1.99 -57.88
N THR A 339 -32.15 2.10 -57.93
CA THR A 339 -33.06 0.99 -58.17
C THR A 339 -33.97 1.37 -59.32
N GLY A 340 -34.12 0.51 -60.33
CA GLY A 340 -34.89 0.81 -61.55
C GLY A 340 -34.10 1.63 -62.58
N VAL A 341 -34.79 2.13 -63.61
CA VAL A 341 -34.17 2.87 -64.73
C VAL A 341 -34.24 4.37 -64.45
N VAL A 342 -33.09 5.00 -64.20
CA VAL A 342 -32.97 6.46 -64.07
C VAL A 342 -32.37 7.01 -65.36
N LEU A 343 -33.20 7.64 -66.20
CA LEU A 343 -32.75 8.22 -67.47
C LEU A 343 -32.01 9.54 -67.24
N SER A 344 -30.83 9.67 -67.85
CA SER A 344 -30.04 10.90 -67.78
C SER A 344 -30.66 12.01 -68.63
N ARG A 345 -30.40 13.28 -68.27
CA ARG A 345 -30.87 14.42 -69.05
C ARG A 345 -30.35 14.39 -70.49
N ASP A 346 -29.11 13.91 -70.68
CA ASP A 346 -28.47 13.79 -71.99
C ASP A 346 -29.08 12.67 -72.84
N THR A 347 -29.63 11.62 -72.21
CA THR A 347 -30.39 10.58 -72.90
C THR A 347 -31.76 11.10 -73.34
N LEU A 348 -32.47 11.82 -72.49
CA LEU A 348 -33.77 12.42 -72.84
C LEU A 348 -33.65 13.49 -73.93
N ALA A 349 -32.58 14.30 -73.90
CA ALA A 349 -32.31 15.31 -74.93
C ALA A 349 -32.06 14.73 -76.33
N ARG A 350 -31.73 13.44 -76.42
CA ARG A 350 -31.55 12.73 -77.71
C ARG A 350 -32.87 12.20 -78.28
N ILE A 351 -33.95 12.20 -77.51
CA ILE A 351 -35.28 11.79 -77.97
C ILE A 351 -35.98 13.03 -78.50
N THR A 352 -36.16 13.10 -79.81
CA THR A 352 -36.78 14.23 -80.50
C THR A 352 -38.16 13.84 -80.99
N PRO A 353 -39.25 14.46 -80.47
CA PRO A 353 -40.60 14.20 -80.94
C PRO A 353 -40.71 14.35 -82.46
N GLY A 354 -41.41 13.41 -83.11
CA GLY A 354 -41.63 13.37 -84.55
C GLY A 354 -40.54 12.69 -85.39
N SER A 355 -39.39 12.32 -84.80
CA SER A 355 -38.31 11.63 -85.54
C SER A 355 -37.80 10.36 -84.85
N THR A 356 -37.82 10.32 -83.52
CA THR A 356 -37.40 9.13 -82.77
C THR A 356 -38.47 8.05 -82.83
N THR A 357 -38.08 6.84 -83.24
CA THR A 357 -38.97 5.67 -83.38
C THR A 357 -38.93 4.77 -82.14
N TYR A 358 -39.94 3.90 -81.98
CA TYR A 358 -40.03 2.94 -80.88
C TYR A 358 -38.74 2.13 -80.65
N GLN A 359 -38.15 1.57 -81.71
CA GLN A 359 -36.91 0.79 -81.59
C GLN A 359 -35.72 1.64 -81.14
N GLU A 360 -35.69 2.91 -81.54
CA GLU A 360 -34.63 3.83 -81.13
C GLU A 360 -34.77 4.27 -79.67
N VAL A 361 -36.00 4.43 -79.17
CA VAL A 361 -36.27 4.66 -77.74
C VAL A 361 -35.79 3.47 -76.91
N LEU A 362 -36.11 2.23 -77.30
CA LEU A 362 -35.64 1.04 -76.59
C LEU A 362 -34.11 0.91 -76.62
N ARG A 363 -33.46 1.31 -77.73
CA ARG A 363 -32.00 1.33 -77.83
C ARG A 363 -31.36 2.36 -76.89
N LEU A 364 -31.99 3.53 -76.74
CA LEU A 364 -31.46 4.64 -75.94
C LEU A 364 -31.78 4.51 -74.43
N CYS A 365 -32.94 3.97 -74.08
CA CYS A 365 -33.46 3.93 -72.71
C CYS A 365 -33.43 2.52 -72.07
N GLY A 366 -33.27 1.47 -72.87
CA GLY A 366 -33.23 0.07 -72.45
C GLY A 366 -34.62 -0.61 -72.42
N PRO A 367 -34.67 -1.95 -72.34
CA PRO A 367 -35.90 -2.75 -72.48
C PRO A 367 -36.78 -2.83 -71.22
N ASN A 368 -36.35 -2.24 -70.09
CA ASN A 368 -37.05 -2.35 -68.81
C ASN A 368 -38.16 -1.30 -68.68
N THR A 369 -39.20 -1.44 -69.50
CA THR A 369 -40.36 -0.52 -69.58
C THR A 369 -41.66 -1.16 -69.11
N GLU A 370 -42.48 -0.39 -68.40
CA GLU A 370 -43.92 -0.67 -68.32
C GLU A 370 -44.57 -0.08 -69.57
N GLU A 371 -45.09 -0.94 -70.46
CA GLU A 371 -45.85 -0.51 -71.64
C GLU A 371 -47.34 -0.43 -71.31
N ARG A 372 -47.94 0.74 -71.53
CA ARG A 372 -49.39 0.94 -71.40
C ARG A 372 -49.97 1.21 -72.79
N GLU A 373 -50.88 0.35 -73.21
CA GLU A 373 -51.66 0.51 -74.43
C GLU A 373 -53.08 0.99 -74.04
N GLU A 374 -53.53 2.11 -74.61
CA GLU A 374 -54.88 2.59 -74.37
C GLU A 374 -55.86 1.74 -75.18
N LEU A 375 -56.72 0.97 -74.50
CA LEU A 375 -57.73 0.10 -75.13
C LEU A 375 -58.70 0.85 -76.06
N SER A 376 -58.82 2.17 -75.90
CA SER A 376 -59.66 3.07 -76.72
C SER A 376 -58.96 3.66 -77.94
N ALA A 377 -57.63 3.53 -78.07
CA ALA A 377 -56.82 4.07 -79.16
C ALA A 377 -55.62 3.15 -79.45
N PRO A 378 -55.81 2.07 -80.25
CA PRO A 378 -54.79 1.03 -80.45
C PRO A 378 -53.51 1.52 -81.17
N GLU A 379 -53.54 2.72 -81.77
CA GLU A 379 -52.37 3.32 -82.41
C GLU A 379 -51.47 4.10 -81.42
N ARG A 380 -51.85 4.21 -80.14
CA ARG A 380 -51.17 5.00 -79.13
C ARG A 380 -50.62 4.14 -77.99
N ARG A 381 -49.31 4.24 -77.76
CA ARG A 381 -48.57 3.47 -76.74
C ARG A 381 -47.81 4.39 -75.83
N THR A 382 -47.81 4.12 -74.53
CA THR A 382 -47.05 4.91 -73.56
C THR A 382 -46.03 4.04 -72.85
N LEU A 383 -44.75 4.38 -73.00
CA LEU A 383 -43.65 3.72 -72.31
C LEU A 383 -43.35 4.48 -71.01
N VAL A 384 -43.41 3.78 -69.88
CA VAL A 384 -43.15 4.35 -68.56
C VAL A 384 -41.85 3.77 -68.00
N TYR A 385 -40.87 4.64 -67.76
CA TYR A 385 -39.61 4.33 -67.11
C TYR A 385 -39.62 4.86 -65.67
N ARG A 386 -39.42 3.98 -64.71
CA ARG A 386 -39.39 4.32 -63.28
C ARG A 386 -38.04 3.96 -62.67
N GLY A 387 -37.48 4.93 -61.97
CA GLY A 387 -36.21 4.77 -61.25
C GLY A 387 -36.21 5.56 -59.95
N ARG A 388 -35.48 5.06 -58.96
CA ARG A 388 -35.27 5.73 -57.68
C ARG A 388 -33.78 5.85 -57.41
N ARG A 389 -33.32 7.06 -57.12
CA ARG A 389 -31.95 7.36 -56.74
C ARG A 389 -31.93 7.86 -55.30
N VAL A 390 -31.26 7.12 -54.42
CA VAL A 390 -31.03 7.55 -53.05
C VAL A 390 -29.56 7.98 -52.92
N ALA A 391 -29.36 9.26 -52.67
CA ALA A 391 -28.04 9.87 -52.54
C ALA A 391 -27.86 10.50 -51.14
N PRO A 392 -26.69 10.34 -50.52
CA PRO A 392 -26.36 10.98 -49.25
C PRO A 392 -25.95 12.45 -49.48
N GLN A 393 -26.44 13.35 -48.63
CA GLN A 393 -26.02 14.75 -48.66
C GLN A 393 -24.86 14.93 -47.66
N ALA A 394 -23.65 15.13 -48.21
CA ALA A 394 -22.41 15.09 -47.45
C ALA A 394 -22.33 16.19 -46.37
N GLY A 395 -21.94 15.80 -45.15
CA GLY A 395 -21.39 16.70 -44.13
C GLY A 395 -19.87 16.71 -44.19
N ARG A 396 -19.20 16.99 -43.06
CA ARG A 396 -17.73 17.02 -42.98
C ARG A 396 -17.16 15.59 -43.14
N SER A 397 -16.13 15.44 -43.98
CA SER A 397 -15.39 14.20 -44.18
C SER A 397 -13.96 14.30 -43.62
N LEU A 398 -13.48 13.21 -43.04
CA LEU A 398 -12.11 13.10 -42.54
C LEU A 398 -11.60 11.68 -42.86
N GLY A 399 -10.87 11.57 -43.97
CA GLY A 399 -10.41 10.30 -44.52
C GLY A 399 -11.57 9.37 -44.94
N TRP A 400 -11.51 8.12 -44.50
CA TRP A 400 -12.48 7.05 -44.76
C TRP A 400 -13.82 7.20 -44.01
N LEU A 401 -13.92 8.20 -43.12
CA LEU A 401 -15.09 8.50 -42.31
C LEU A 401 -15.79 9.77 -42.84
N ALA A 402 -17.06 9.62 -43.21
CA ALA A 402 -17.91 10.74 -43.60
C ALA A 402 -19.17 10.81 -42.73
N THR A 403 -19.45 11.98 -42.18
CA THR A 403 -20.70 12.23 -41.46
C THR A 403 -21.80 12.57 -42.48
N VAL A 404 -22.93 11.86 -42.42
CA VAL A 404 -24.10 12.13 -43.28
C VAL A 404 -25.05 13.01 -42.49
N SER A 405 -25.35 14.19 -43.03
CA SER A 405 -26.32 15.08 -42.40
C SER A 405 -27.75 14.62 -42.68
N ARG A 406 -28.03 14.21 -43.92
CA ARG A 406 -29.38 13.87 -44.44
C ARG A 406 -29.28 12.93 -45.66
N TRP A 407 -30.32 12.15 -45.93
CA TRP A 407 -30.45 11.36 -47.16
C TRP A 407 -31.52 11.98 -48.07
N SER A 408 -31.22 12.13 -49.36
CA SER A 408 -32.19 12.57 -50.37
C SER A 408 -32.60 11.40 -51.25
N ALA A 409 -33.89 11.12 -51.34
CA ALA A 409 -34.47 10.18 -52.29
C ALA A 409 -35.08 10.96 -53.45
N GLU A 410 -34.63 10.67 -54.67
CA GLU A 410 -35.22 11.16 -55.91
C GLU A 410 -35.97 10.02 -56.58
N GLN A 411 -37.24 10.23 -56.90
CA GLN A 411 -38.04 9.33 -57.71
C GLN A 411 -38.19 9.95 -59.11
N HIS A 412 -37.74 9.22 -60.11
CA HIS A 412 -37.72 9.59 -61.51
C HIS A 412 -38.77 8.77 -62.23
N GLU A 413 -39.73 9.44 -62.86
CA GLU A 413 -40.75 8.84 -63.71
C GLU A 413 -40.72 9.56 -65.05
N VAL A 414 -40.48 8.80 -66.12
CA VAL A 414 -40.47 9.33 -67.48
C VAL A 414 -41.53 8.58 -68.27
N GLU A 415 -42.46 9.33 -68.85
CA GLU A 415 -43.52 8.84 -69.72
C GLU A 415 -43.21 9.30 -71.14
N ILE A 416 -43.10 8.35 -72.08
CA ILE A 416 -42.87 8.60 -73.50
C ILE A 416 -44.09 8.09 -74.24
N THR A 417 -44.84 9.00 -74.86
CA THR A 417 -46.03 8.64 -75.64
C THR A 417 -45.65 8.54 -77.11
N LEU A 418 -46.00 7.40 -77.72
CA LEU A 418 -45.82 7.11 -79.12
C LEU A 418 -47.17 6.98 -79.81
N GLU A 419 -47.25 7.44 -81.04
CA GLU A 419 -48.37 7.24 -81.94
C GLU A 419 -47.81 6.73 -83.27
N ARG A 420 -48.32 5.60 -83.77
CA ARG A 420 -47.79 4.94 -84.98
C ARG A 420 -46.27 4.73 -84.93
N ASP A 421 -45.76 4.26 -83.79
CA ASP A 421 -44.35 3.99 -83.50
C ASP A 421 -43.39 5.19 -83.54
N VAL A 422 -43.91 6.43 -83.58
CA VAL A 422 -43.11 7.66 -83.48
C VAL A 422 -43.42 8.40 -82.19
N VAL A 423 -42.39 8.92 -81.51
CA VAL A 423 -42.55 9.69 -80.27
C VAL A 423 -43.30 10.99 -80.55
N VAL A 424 -44.40 11.22 -79.84
CA VAL A 424 -45.21 12.44 -79.92
C VAL A 424 -44.98 13.34 -78.71
N ASP A 425 -44.84 12.77 -77.52
CA ASP A 425 -44.64 13.52 -76.27
C ASP A 425 -43.67 12.80 -75.33
N VAL A 426 -42.92 13.60 -74.55
CA VAL A 426 -41.98 13.12 -73.53
C VAL A 426 -42.18 13.95 -72.27
N GLN A 427 -42.70 13.32 -71.22
CA GLN A 427 -42.87 13.94 -69.91
C GLN A 427 -41.92 13.30 -68.90
N ALA A 428 -41.05 14.12 -68.29
CA ALA A 428 -40.17 13.69 -67.22
C ALA A 428 -40.55 14.38 -65.91
N ARG A 429 -40.88 13.58 -64.88
CA ARG A 429 -41.21 14.06 -63.54
C ARG A 429 -40.18 13.56 -62.55
N VAL A 430 -39.64 14.48 -61.75
CA VAL A 430 -38.72 14.16 -60.66
C VAL A 430 -39.31 14.63 -59.35
N ARG A 431 -39.58 13.69 -58.44
CA ARG A 431 -40.07 14.00 -57.09
C ARG A 431 -38.95 13.77 -56.09
N ARG A 432 -38.64 14.80 -55.28
CA ARG A 432 -37.60 14.74 -54.25
C ARG A 432 -38.24 14.64 -52.86
N SER A 433 -37.77 13.70 -52.05
CA SER A 433 -38.14 13.55 -50.64
C SER A 433 -36.92 13.34 -49.75
N TYR A 434 -37.03 13.80 -48.50
CA TYR A 434 -35.95 13.70 -47.51
C TYR A 434 -36.20 12.51 -46.58
N LEU A 435 -35.15 11.74 -46.30
CA LEU A 435 -35.21 10.57 -45.41
C LEU A 435 -34.29 10.78 -44.20
N VAL A 436 -34.82 10.42 -43.02
CA VAL A 436 -34.10 10.47 -41.74
C VAL A 436 -33.16 9.27 -41.59
N GLN A 437 -33.48 8.15 -42.24
CA GLN A 437 -32.70 6.92 -42.22
C GLN A 437 -32.86 6.19 -43.56
N PRO A 438 -31.84 5.50 -44.10
CA PRO A 438 -32.06 4.57 -45.20
C PRO A 438 -32.92 3.40 -44.69
N GLU A 439 -34.00 3.07 -45.40
CA GLU A 439 -34.81 1.87 -45.07
C GLU A 439 -33.93 0.61 -45.23
N ALA A 440 -34.10 -0.33 -44.29
CA ALA A 440 -33.44 -1.62 -44.34
C ALA A 440 -34.01 -2.43 -45.51
N SER A 441 -33.14 -3.15 -46.21
CA SER A 441 -33.48 -4.07 -47.30
C SER A 441 -34.46 -5.14 -46.87
#